data_AF-A0A6L3SUL7-F1
#
_entry.id   AF-A0A6L3SUL7-F1
#
_cell.length_a   1.000
_cell.length_b   1.000
_cell.length_c   1.000
_cell.angle_alpha   90.00
_cell.angle_beta   90.00
_cell.angle_gamma   90.00
#
_symmetry.space_group_name_H-M   'P 1'
#
loop_
_entity.id
_entity.type
_entity.pdbx_description
1 polymer ?
#
loop_
_entity_poly.entity_id
_entity_poly.type
_entity_poly.pdbx_seq_one_letter_code
_entity_poly.pdbx_strand_id
1 'polypeptide(L)'
;MAATLPPPRGPMPLVPLALLVAFAGGHLGVRTARADEAATIGYRIELQACRGEVCLPISVPTPLWEGRYACDGRATWVAEDAAELGPAVFGLPAGPWNFRARCAPVTGDRRA
;
A
#
# COMPACT_ATOMS: atom_id res chain seq x y z
N MET A 1 -31.65 10.92 75.02
CA MET A 1 -31.01 9.59 75.14
C MET A 1 -31.97 8.55 74.60
N ALA A 2 -31.70 7.99 73.42
CA ALA A 2 -32.13 6.67 72.94
C ALA A 2 -31.64 6.54 71.49
N ALA A 3 -30.70 5.64 71.27
CA ALA A 3 -30.16 5.32 69.96
C ALA A 3 -31.19 4.48 69.18
N THR A 4 -31.35 4.76 67.90
CA THR A 4 -32.05 3.86 66.97
C THR A 4 -31.20 3.73 65.73
N LEU A 5 -30.58 2.55 65.57
CA LEU A 5 -29.77 2.16 64.42
C LEU A 5 -30.65 1.98 63.18
N PRO A 6 -30.27 2.47 61.99
CA PRO A 6 -30.90 2.05 60.74
C PRO A 6 -30.43 0.64 60.30
N PRO A 7 -31.31 -0.18 59.67
CA PRO A 7 -31.04 -1.55 59.22
C PRO A 7 -30.11 -1.63 57.97
N PRO A 8 -29.61 -2.84 57.63
CA PRO A 8 -28.42 -3.04 56.79
C PRO A 8 -28.63 -2.86 55.29
N ARG A 9 -27.49 -2.61 54.64
CA ARG A 9 -27.23 -2.42 53.21
C ARG A 9 -27.85 -3.52 52.34
N GLY A 10 -28.78 -3.13 51.45
CA GLY A 10 -29.06 -3.89 50.23
C GLY A 10 -28.04 -3.54 49.13
N PRO A 11 -27.68 -4.47 48.23
CA PRO A 11 -26.74 -4.20 47.15
C PRO A 11 -27.37 -3.31 46.06
N MET A 12 -26.71 -2.19 45.78
CA MET A 12 -27.01 -1.32 44.64
C MET A 12 -26.66 -2.02 43.32
N PRO A 13 -27.49 -1.98 42.28
CA PRO A 13 -27.01 -2.07 40.92
C PRO A 13 -26.56 -0.68 40.44
N LEU A 14 -25.28 -0.40 40.66
CA LEU A 14 -24.47 0.50 39.85
C LEU A 14 -24.48 -0.05 38.40
N VAL A 15 -25.42 0.39 37.57
CA VAL A 15 -25.26 0.26 36.12
C VAL A 15 -24.57 1.54 35.66
N PRO A 16 -23.28 1.48 35.28
CA PRO A 16 -22.46 2.66 35.16
C PRO A 16 -22.83 3.44 33.91
N LEU A 17 -22.80 4.76 34.11
CA LEU A 17 -22.86 5.90 33.20
C LEU A 17 -21.87 5.86 32.00
N ALA A 18 -21.38 4.69 31.60
CA ALA A 18 -20.38 4.48 30.56
C ALA A 18 -20.97 4.48 29.14
N LEU A 19 -22.28 4.35 28.98
CA LEU A 19 -22.92 4.28 27.66
C LEU A 19 -23.19 5.66 27.01
N LEU A 20 -23.15 6.76 27.78
CA LEU A 20 -23.55 8.08 27.27
C LEU A 20 -22.41 8.90 26.66
N VAL A 21 -21.14 8.55 26.91
CA VAL A 21 -19.98 9.27 26.33
C VAL A 21 -19.64 8.76 24.91
N ALA A 22 -20.11 7.57 24.54
CA ALA A 22 -19.86 7.00 23.20
C ALA A 22 -20.71 7.64 22.08
N PHE A 23 -21.84 8.27 22.42
CA PHE A 23 -22.77 8.79 21.40
C PHE A 23 -22.50 10.26 21.01
N ALA A 24 -21.85 11.04 21.86
CA ALA A 24 -21.53 12.44 21.58
C ALA A 24 -20.18 12.64 20.85
N GLY A 25 -19.27 11.66 20.90
CA GLY A 25 -17.97 11.70 20.20
C GLY A 25 -18.02 11.30 18.72
N GLY A 26 -19.15 10.75 18.23
CA GLY A 26 -19.25 10.18 16.88
C GLY A 26 -19.51 11.18 15.75
N HIS A 27 -19.84 12.44 16.04
CA HIS A 27 -20.28 13.40 15.02
C HIS A 27 -19.32 14.59 14.79
N LEU A 28 -18.20 14.65 15.51
CA LEU A 28 -17.20 15.72 15.40
C LEU A 28 -15.77 15.23 15.13
N GLY A 29 -15.64 13.98 14.68
CA GLY A 29 -14.37 13.40 14.26
C GLY A 29 -14.12 13.58 12.76
N VAL A 30 -13.25 14.53 12.44
CA VAL A 30 -12.36 14.51 11.27
C VAL A 30 -13.02 14.93 9.94
N ARG A 31 -13.16 16.25 9.84
CA ARG A 31 -12.82 17.02 8.64
C ARG A 31 -11.66 16.39 7.85
N THR A 32 -11.86 16.36 6.53
CA THR A 32 -10.85 16.65 5.50
C THR A 32 -9.59 15.78 5.46
N ALA A 33 -9.67 14.65 4.76
CA ALA A 33 -8.51 14.07 4.09
C ALA A 33 -8.94 13.21 2.89
N ARG A 34 -9.41 13.86 1.82
CA ARG A 34 -8.92 13.43 0.52
C ARG A 34 -8.24 14.64 -0.08
N ALA A 35 -6.97 14.79 0.33
CA ALA A 35 -5.97 15.34 -0.55
C ALA A 35 -6.16 14.71 -1.94
N ASP A 36 -5.72 15.40 -3.00
CA ASP A 36 -5.55 14.83 -4.33
C ASP A 36 -4.67 13.56 -4.24
N GLU A 37 -5.30 12.46 -3.84
CA GLU A 37 -4.73 11.13 -3.73
C GLU A 37 -4.65 10.70 -5.17
N ALA A 38 -3.53 11.05 -5.80
CA ALA A 38 -3.23 10.72 -7.18
C ALA A 38 -3.57 9.24 -7.36
N ALA A 39 -4.70 8.99 -8.01
CA ALA A 39 -5.26 7.67 -8.08
C ALA A 39 -4.28 6.82 -8.89
N THR A 40 -4.04 5.57 -8.47
CA THR A 40 -3.31 4.65 -9.33
C THR A 40 -4.12 4.47 -10.61
N ILE A 41 -3.64 5.07 -11.70
CA ILE A 41 -4.27 5.00 -13.03
C ILE A 41 -3.85 3.76 -13.80
N GLY A 42 -2.81 3.07 -13.34
CA GLY A 42 -2.37 1.79 -13.88
C GLY A 42 -1.04 1.36 -13.27
N TYR A 43 -0.46 0.31 -13.84
CA TYR A 43 0.83 -0.24 -13.45
C TYR A 43 1.74 -0.28 -14.68
N ARG A 44 3.02 -0.01 -14.47
CA ARG A 44 4.05 -0.09 -15.51
C ARG A 44 5.13 -1.05 -15.06
N ILE A 45 5.69 -1.78 -16.02
CA ILE A 45 6.83 -2.65 -15.77
C ILE A 45 8.10 -1.80 -15.75
N GLU A 46 8.82 -1.86 -14.65
CA GLU A 46 10.17 -1.33 -14.51
C GLU A 46 11.16 -2.50 -14.61
N LEU A 47 12.05 -2.45 -15.60
CA LEU A 47 13.14 -3.41 -15.75
C LEU A 47 14.43 -2.80 -15.20
N GLN A 48 15.24 -3.61 -14.52
CA GLN A 48 16.56 -3.26 -14.02
C GLN A 48 17.55 -4.36 -14.35
N ALA A 49 18.78 -3.99 -14.68
CA ALA A 49 19.90 -4.91 -14.76
C ALA A 49 20.86 -4.65 -13.59
N CYS A 50 21.13 -5.69 -12.82
CA CYS A 50 21.97 -5.63 -11.63
C CYS A 50 23.27 -6.43 -11.82
N ARG A 51 24.38 -5.85 -11.42
CA ARG A 51 25.70 -6.51 -11.36
C ARG A 51 26.28 -6.29 -9.97
N GLY A 52 26.20 -7.34 -9.14
CA GLY A 52 26.41 -7.21 -7.69
C GLY A 52 25.37 -6.26 -7.10
N GLU A 53 25.82 -5.27 -6.34
CA GLU A 53 24.97 -4.25 -5.69
C GLU A 53 24.55 -3.10 -6.62
N VAL A 54 25.11 -3.01 -7.84
CA VAL A 54 24.82 -1.93 -8.77
C VAL A 54 23.67 -2.33 -9.68
N CYS A 55 22.54 -1.63 -9.60
CA CYS A 55 21.39 -1.82 -10.49
C CYS A 55 21.18 -0.60 -11.39
N LEU A 56 21.05 -0.84 -12.69
CA LEU A 56 20.78 0.17 -13.70
C LEU A 56 19.33 0.00 -14.19
N PRO A 57 18.53 1.07 -14.21
CA PRO A 57 17.19 1.03 -14.78
C PRO A 57 17.28 0.88 -16.31
N ILE A 58 16.47 0.00 -16.87
CA ILE A 58 16.32 -0.20 -18.31
C ILE A 58 14.94 0.30 -18.71
N SER A 59 14.91 1.29 -19.60
CA SER A 59 13.68 1.78 -20.19
C SER A 59 13.17 0.79 -21.23
N VAL A 60 12.11 0.08 -20.91
CA VAL A 60 11.37 -0.79 -21.84
C VAL A 60 10.04 -0.13 -22.21
N PRO A 61 9.69 -0.05 -23.50
CA PRO A 61 8.38 0.44 -23.92
C PRO A 61 7.32 -0.61 -23.55
N THR A 62 6.67 -0.42 -22.40
CA THR A 62 5.60 -1.30 -21.93
C THR A 62 4.30 -0.50 -21.81
N PRO A 63 3.15 -1.12 -22.17
CA PRO A 63 1.86 -0.48 -21.98
C PRO A 63 1.57 -0.30 -20.48
N LEU A 64 0.64 0.60 -20.17
CA LEU A 64 0.03 0.64 -18.85
C LEU A 64 -0.91 -0.57 -18.69
N TRP A 65 -0.82 -1.21 -17.53
CA TRP A 65 -1.66 -2.33 -17.15
C TRP A 65 -2.71 -1.86 -16.15
N GLU A 66 -3.97 -2.21 -16.36
CA GLU A 66 -5.05 -1.83 -15.44
C GLU A 66 -4.97 -2.59 -14.11
N GLY A 67 -4.49 -3.84 -14.15
CA GLY A 67 -4.42 -4.74 -13.00
C GLY A 67 -3.00 -5.05 -12.56
N ARG A 68 -2.74 -4.95 -11.25
CA ARG A 68 -1.43 -5.29 -10.65
C ARG A 68 -1.02 -6.73 -10.94
N TYR A 69 -1.93 -7.68 -10.73
CA TYR A 69 -1.65 -9.11 -10.90
C TYR A 69 -1.21 -9.46 -12.33
N ALA A 70 -1.91 -8.94 -13.33
CA ALA A 70 -1.56 -9.15 -14.73
C ALA A 70 -0.20 -8.51 -15.07
N CYS A 71 0.05 -7.31 -14.54
CA CYS A 71 1.34 -6.65 -14.67
C CYS A 71 2.46 -7.51 -14.06
N ASP A 72 2.31 -7.98 -12.82
CA ASP A 72 3.34 -8.75 -12.11
C ASP A 72 3.67 -10.04 -12.87
N GLY A 73 2.65 -10.74 -13.40
CA GLY A 73 2.85 -11.89 -14.26
C GLY A 73 3.68 -11.55 -15.51
N ARG A 74 3.37 -10.43 -16.18
CA ARG A 74 4.15 -9.99 -17.35
C ARG A 74 5.55 -9.54 -16.99
N ALA A 75 5.76 -8.94 -15.82
CA ALA A 75 7.07 -8.51 -15.36
C ALA A 75 8.03 -9.71 -15.28
N THR A 76 7.58 -10.86 -14.75
CA THR A 76 8.39 -12.09 -14.73
C THR A 76 8.89 -12.48 -16.12
N TRP A 77 7.99 -12.55 -17.11
CA TRP A 77 8.35 -12.86 -18.50
C TRP A 77 9.35 -11.85 -19.08
N VAL A 78 9.18 -10.56 -18.80
CA VAL A 78 10.11 -9.52 -19.28
C VAL A 78 11.51 -9.69 -18.69
N ALA A 79 11.63 -10.11 -17.42
CA ALA A 79 12.92 -10.38 -16.81
C ALA A 79 13.60 -11.60 -17.44
N GLU A 80 12.84 -12.66 -17.73
CA GLU A 80 13.32 -13.87 -18.40
C GLU A 80 13.78 -13.58 -19.83
N ASP A 81 12.93 -12.91 -20.62
CA ASP A 81 13.26 -12.48 -21.99
C ASP A 81 14.53 -11.61 -22.01
N ALA A 82 14.67 -10.68 -21.05
CA ALA A 82 15.86 -9.84 -20.95
C ALA A 82 17.13 -10.64 -20.61
N ALA A 83 17.01 -11.67 -19.78
CA ALA A 83 18.13 -12.56 -19.46
C ALA A 83 18.55 -13.39 -20.68
N GLU A 84 17.60 -13.82 -21.52
CA GLU A 84 17.87 -14.56 -22.75
C GLU A 84 18.52 -13.68 -23.84
N LEU A 85 17.98 -12.47 -24.05
CA LEU A 85 18.54 -11.50 -25.00
C LEU A 85 19.94 -11.04 -24.62
N GLY A 86 20.22 -11.01 -23.31
CA GLY A 86 21.51 -10.67 -22.75
C GLY A 86 21.80 -9.15 -22.73
N PRO A 87 22.92 -8.76 -22.08
CA PRO A 87 23.22 -7.36 -21.79
C PRO A 87 23.48 -6.48 -23.02
N ALA A 88 23.96 -7.06 -24.12
CA ALA A 88 24.35 -6.31 -25.31
C ALA A 88 23.17 -5.59 -25.98
N VAL A 89 21.98 -6.20 -25.96
CA VAL A 89 20.74 -5.62 -26.53
C VAL A 89 20.35 -4.33 -25.81
N PHE A 90 20.69 -4.22 -24.53
CA PHE A 90 20.40 -3.05 -23.69
C PHE A 90 21.58 -2.07 -23.61
N GLY A 91 22.61 -2.24 -24.44
CA GLY A 91 23.81 -1.39 -24.43
C GLY A 91 24.67 -1.55 -23.18
N LEU A 92 24.51 -2.64 -22.43
CA LEU A 92 25.29 -2.92 -21.23
C LEU A 92 26.61 -3.60 -21.61
N PRO A 93 27.70 -3.34 -20.87
CA PRO A 93 28.97 -4.01 -21.11
C PRO A 93 28.85 -5.52 -20.87
N ALA A 94 29.68 -6.30 -21.56
CA ALA A 94 29.77 -7.73 -21.35
C ALA A 94 30.08 -8.08 -19.88
N GLY A 95 29.49 -9.17 -19.40
CA GLY A 95 29.69 -9.65 -18.03
C GLY A 95 28.42 -10.25 -17.42
N PRO A 96 28.51 -10.71 -16.17
CA PRO A 96 27.37 -11.30 -15.47
C PRO A 96 26.39 -10.19 -15.05
N TRP A 97 25.20 -10.21 -15.64
CA TRP A 97 24.09 -9.33 -15.29
C TRP A 97 22.90 -10.17 -14.85
N ASN A 98 22.21 -9.72 -13.82
CA ASN A 98 20.93 -10.26 -13.38
C ASN A 98 19.83 -9.27 -13.74
N PHE A 99 18.82 -9.72 -14.48
CA PHE A 99 17.68 -8.89 -14.83
C PHE A 99 16.56 -9.06 -13.82
N ARG A 100 15.95 -7.96 -13.40
CA ARG A 100 14.82 -7.93 -12.48
C ARG A 100 13.77 -7.00 -13.04
N ALA A 101 12.55 -7.48 -13.14
CA ALA A 101 11.42 -6.63 -13.49
C ALA A 101 10.40 -6.62 -12.36
N ARG A 102 9.74 -5.49 -12.19
CA ARG A 102 8.67 -5.32 -11.20
C ARG A 102 7.59 -4.41 -11.76
N CYS A 103 6.39 -4.49 -11.20
CA CYS A 103 5.36 -3.51 -11.49
C CYS A 103 5.36 -2.37 -10.49
N ALA A 104 5.46 -1.17 -11.02
CA ALA A 104 5.33 0.07 -10.28
C ALA A 104 3.96 0.71 -10.56
N PRO A 105 3.26 1.22 -9.53
CA PRO A 105 2.04 1.97 -9.74
C PRO A 105 2.36 3.28 -10.45
N VAL A 106 1.54 3.62 -11.45
CA VAL A 106 1.55 4.93 -12.08
C VAL A 106 0.39 5.71 -11.49
N THR A 107 0.73 6.81 -10.83
CA THR A 107 -0.25 7.72 -10.25
C THR A 107 -0.54 8.85 -11.22
N GLY A 108 -1.78 9.32 -11.24
CA GLY A 108 -2.18 10.46 -12.06
C GLY A 108 -3.62 10.85 -11.81
N ASP A 109 -4.02 11.95 -12.42
CA ASP A 109 -5.39 12.42 -12.36
C ASP A 109 -6.22 11.67 -13.39
N ARG A 110 -7.23 10.91 -12.94
CA ARG A 110 -8.21 10.21 -13.80
C ARG A 110 -9.03 11.13 -14.73
N ARG A 111 -8.78 12.45 -14.72
CA ARG A 111 -9.62 13.50 -15.33
C ARG A 111 -8.99 14.25 -16.52
N ALA A 112 -7.84 13.81 -17.02
CA ALA A 112 -7.23 14.40 -18.23
C ALA A 112 -7.91 13.92 -19.51
#